data_AF-A0A2D4EUP8-F1
#
_entry.id   AF-A0A2D4EUP8-F1
#
_cell.length_a   1.000
_cell.length_b   1.000
_cell.length_c   1.000
_cell.angle_alpha   90.00
_cell.angle_beta   90.00
_cell.angle_gamma   90.00
#
_symmetry.space_group_name_H-M   'P 1'
#
loop_
_entity.id
_entity.type
_entity.pdbx_description
1 polymer ?
#
loop_
_entity_poly.entity_id
_entity_poly.type
_entity_poly.pdbx_seq_one_letter_code
_entity_poly.pdbx_strand_id
1 'polypeptide(L)'
;VIWYQGEANTLMNTDMYNCTFPALIDNWRKAFHEGSDGQTNKQFPFGFVQLCTDQHVQINDKFPHIRWHQTADYGYVPNKRMSNTFMAVTIDLGDNESPYGSIHPRDKRTVAYRLHLGALAVAYGEKSIIFQGPYPRKV
;
A
#
# COMPACT_ATOMS: atom_id res chain seq x y z
N VAL A 1 10.25 -0.44 -5.70
CA VAL A 1 9.12 0.40 -6.21
C VAL A 1 8.39 1.03 -5.03
N ILE A 2 7.85 2.24 -5.20
CA ILE A 2 6.92 2.89 -4.25
C ILE A 2 5.62 3.20 -5.00
N TRP A 3 4.48 2.78 -4.44
CA TRP A 3 3.16 2.88 -5.06
C TRP A 3 2.14 3.54 -4.12
N TYR A 4 1.44 4.57 -4.58
CA TYR A 4 0.35 5.19 -3.85
C TYR A 4 -0.81 5.43 -4.81
N GLN A 5 -1.76 4.50 -4.80
CA GLN A 5 -2.98 4.54 -5.59
C GLN A 5 -4.01 3.61 -4.94
N GLY A 6 -5.28 3.89 -5.17
CA GLY A 6 -6.41 3.00 -4.90
C GLY A 6 -7.72 3.73 -4.68
N GLU A 7 -7.67 5.06 -4.53
CA GLU A 7 -8.80 5.93 -4.22
C GLU A 7 -9.93 5.75 -5.24
N ALA A 8 -9.61 5.76 -6.53
CA ALA A 8 -10.60 5.53 -7.60
C ALA A 8 -11.21 4.12 -7.53
N ASN A 9 -10.49 3.12 -7.01
CA ASN A 9 -11.01 1.76 -6.87
C ASN A 9 -12.08 1.62 -5.80
N THR A 10 -12.25 2.61 -4.93
CA THR A 10 -13.39 2.68 -4.01
C THR A 10 -14.72 2.85 -4.76
N LEU A 11 -14.69 3.36 -6.00
CA LEU A 11 -15.87 3.58 -6.85
C LEU A 11 -16.02 2.52 -7.95
N MET A 12 -14.91 1.91 -8.39
CA MET A 12 -14.90 0.94 -9.49
C MET A 12 -13.97 -0.23 -9.22
N ASN A 13 -14.36 -1.44 -9.62
CA ASN A 13 -13.53 -2.63 -9.52
C ASN A 13 -12.99 -2.93 -8.11
N THR A 14 -13.75 -2.53 -7.07
CA THR A 14 -13.34 -2.63 -5.67
C THR A 14 -12.93 -4.05 -5.29
N ASP A 15 -13.84 -5.00 -5.55
CA ASP A 15 -13.65 -6.40 -5.16
C ASP A 15 -12.62 -7.12 -6.02
N MET A 16 -12.26 -6.56 -7.19
CA MET A 16 -11.19 -7.09 -8.04
C MET A 16 -9.80 -6.60 -7.60
N TYR A 17 -9.71 -5.63 -6.69
CA TYR A 17 -8.43 -5.05 -6.30
C TYR A 17 -7.52 -6.06 -5.58
N ASN A 18 -8.12 -7.01 -4.85
CA ASN A 18 -7.38 -8.10 -4.17
C ASN A 18 -6.66 -9.03 -5.15
N CYS A 19 -7.13 -9.12 -6.39
CA CYS A 19 -6.52 -9.90 -7.46
C CYS A 19 -5.59 -9.04 -8.29
N THR A 20 -6.05 -7.85 -8.70
CA THR A 20 -5.36 -7.01 -9.68
C THR A 20 -4.12 -6.31 -9.11
N PHE A 21 -4.14 -5.88 -7.84
CA PHE A 21 -2.97 -5.23 -7.25
C PHE A 21 -1.80 -6.19 -7.02
N PRO A 22 -1.99 -7.39 -6.44
CA PRO A 22 -0.92 -8.39 -6.39
C PRO A 22 -0.45 -8.85 -7.77
N ALA A 23 -1.35 -8.94 -8.75
CA ALA A 23 -0.97 -9.24 -10.14
C ALA A 23 -0.10 -8.14 -10.76
N LEU A 24 -0.37 -6.85 -10.46
CA LEU A 24 0.50 -5.73 -10.87
C LEU A 24 1.90 -5.90 -10.30
N ILE A 25 2.03 -6.24 -9.01
CA ILE A 25 3.33 -6.46 -8.36
C ILE A 25 4.10 -7.58 -9.07
N ASP A 26 3.47 -8.71 -9.33
CA ASP A 26 4.10 -9.84 -10.02
C ASP A 26 4.50 -9.48 -11.45
N ASN A 27 3.61 -8.78 -12.15
CA ASN A 27 3.84 -8.35 -13.53
C ASN A 27 5.02 -7.39 -13.61
N TRP A 28 5.10 -6.40 -12.72
CA TRP A 28 6.23 -5.48 -12.68
C TRP A 28 7.52 -6.20 -12.31
N ARG A 29 7.50 -7.08 -11.31
CA ARG A 29 8.66 -7.92 -10.96
C ARG A 29 9.20 -8.69 -12.16
N LYS A 30 8.31 -9.33 -12.92
CA LYS A 30 8.66 -10.02 -14.15
C LYS A 30 9.22 -9.06 -15.20
N ALA A 31 8.49 -7.99 -15.52
CA ALA A 31 8.84 -7.05 -16.59
C ALA A 31 10.18 -6.34 -16.34
N PHE A 32 10.45 -5.89 -15.11
CA PHE A 32 11.74 -5.26 -14.79
C PHE A 32 12.89 -6.27 -14.78
N HIS A 33 12.67 -7.51 -14.34
CA HIS A 33 13.69 -8.55 -14.43
C HIS A 33 14.03 -8.86 -15.90
N GLU A 34 13.03 -9.11 -16.74
CA GLU A 34 13.20 -9.40 -18.17
C GLU A 34 13.81 -8.20 -18.91
N GLY A 35 13.28 -7.00 -18.72
CA GLY A 35 13.76 -5.77 -19.37
C GLY A 35 15.13 -5.28 -18.91
N SER A 36 15.70 -5.87 -17.86
CA SER A 36 17.08 -5.61 -17.42
C SER A 36 18.01 -6.79 -17.70
N ASP A 37 17.63 -7.70 -18.61
CA ASP A 37 18.38 -8.91 -18.94
C ASP A 37 18.77 -9.74 -17.70
N GLY A 38 17.86 -9.78 -16.73
CA GLY A 38 18.00 -10.53 -15.50
C GLY A 38 18.73 -9.82 -14.35
N GLN A 39 19.19 -8.58 -14.53
CA GLN A 39 19.94 -7.85 -13.49
C GLN A 39 19.06 -7.41 -12.31
N THR A 40 17.82 -7.02 -12.57
CA THR A 40 16.88 -6.68 -11.50
C THR A 40 16.40 -7.95 -10.80
N ASN A 41 16.50 -8.03 -9.48
CA ASN A 41 16.04 -9.19 -8.72
C ASN A 41 14.55 -9.51 -8.98
N LYS A 42 14.20 -10.77 -9.28
CA LYS A 42 12.81 -11.22 -9.54
C LYS A 42 11.82 -10.95 -8.40
N GLN A 43 12.33 -10.79 -7.18
CA GLN A 43 11.55 -10.43 -6.01
C GLN A 43 12.02 -9.10 -5.43
N PHE A 44 12.37 -8.10 -6.25
CA PHE A 44 12.77 -6.81 -5.70
C PHE A 44 11.69 -6.20 -4.75
N PRO A 45 12.09 -5.36 -3.78
CA PRO A 45 11.18 -4.81 -2.79
C PRO A 45 10.08 -3.90 -3.38
N PHE A 46 8.85 -4.10 -2.93
CA PHE A 46 7.70 -3.31 -3.35
C PHE A 46 7.06 -2.61 -2.13
N GLY A 47 7.11 -1.28 -2.10
CA GLY A 47 6.46 -0.47 -1.08
C GLY A 47 5.16 0.10 -1.59
N PHE A 48 4.12 0.10 -0.77
CA PHE A 48 2.89 0.83 -1.09
C PHE A 48 2.30 1.58 0.11
N VAL A 49 1.40 2.52 -0.18
CA VAL A 49 0.70 3.31 0.84
C VAL A 49 -0.72 2.75 1.00
N GLN A 50 -1.06 2.36 2.23
CA GLN A 50 -2.45 2.08 2.58
C GLN A 50 -3.23 3.38 2.47
N LEU A 51 -4.41 3.37 1.84
CA LEU A 51 -5.21 4.59 1.72
C LEU A 51 -5.53 5.19 3.10
N CYS A 52 -5.46 6.52 3.19
CA CYS A 52 -5.89 7.23 4.38
C CYS A 52 -7.41 7.25 4.47
N THR A 53 -7.94 7.64 5.64
CA THR A 53 -9.38 7.87 5.79
C THR A 53 -9.78 9.13 5.03
N ASP A 54 -10.85 9.04 4.25
CA ASP A 54 -11.55 10.19 3.69
C ASP A 54 -12.85 10.41 4.49
N GLN A 55 -12.88 11.46 5.31
CA GLN A 55 -13.98 11.65 6.28
C GLN A 55 -15.23 12.31 5.67
N HIS A 56 -15.22 12.64 4.38
CA HIS A 56 -16.40 13.15 3.67
C HIS A 56 -17.17 12.06 2.92
N VAL A 57 -16.79 10.78 3.08
CA VAL A 57 -17.46 9.66 2.42
C VAL A 57 -18.66 9.19 3.24
N GLN A 58 -19.78 9.00 2.52
CA GLN A 58 -21.09 8.56 2.99
C GLN A 58 -21.05 7.28 3.86
N ILE A 59 -22.17 6.95 4.51
CA ILE A 59 -22.41 5.77 5.38
C ILE A 59 -21.96 4.41 4.78
N ASN A 60 -21.65 4.33 3.49
CA ASN A 60 -21.15 3.15 2.77
C ASN A 60 -19.78 3.39 2.12
N ASP A 61 -18.78 3.87 2.86
CA ASP A 61 -17.42 4.07 2.31
C ASP A 61 -16.74 2.72 2.01
N LYS A 62 -16.17 2.59 0.81
CA LYS A 62 -15.45 1.36 0.41
C LYS A 62 -13.97 1.39 0.78
N PHE A 63 -13.53 2.38 1.55
CA PHE A 63 -12.14 2.50 2.00
C PHE A 63 -11.69 1.34 2.89
N PRO A 64 -12.49 0.86 3.88
CA PRO A 64 -12.14 -0.36 4.61
C PRO A 64 -11.91 -1.55 3.67
N HIS A 65 -12.81 -1.76 2.70
CA HIS A 65 -12.71 -2.84 1.71
C HIS A 65 -11.46 -2.71 0.84
N ILE A 66 -11.19 -1.54 0.27
CA ILE A 66 -9.98 -1.32 -0.56
C ILE A 66 -8.71 -1.52 0.26
N ARG A 67 -8.63 -1.04 1.50
CA ARG A 67 -7.44 -1.23 2.35
C ARG A 67 -7.18 -2.70 2.65
N TRP A 68 -8.24 -3.49 2.80
CA TRP A 68 -8.14 -4.94 2.94
C TRP A 68 -7.64 -5.58 1.64
N HIS A 69 -8.24 -5.22 0.52
CA HIS A 69 -7.84 -5.70 -0.81
C HIS A 69 -6.42 -5.28 -1.22
N GLN A 70 -5.92 -4.11 -0.77
CA GLN A 70 -4.52 -3.68 -0.94
C GLN A 70 -3.52 -4.69 -0.36
N THR A 71 -3.94 -5.55 0.57
CA THR A 71 -3.10 -6.57 1.20
C THR A 71 -3.38 -7.98 0.68
N ALA A 72 -4.12 -8.12 -0.42
CA ALA A 72 -4.64 -9.40 -0.90
C ALA A 72 -5.48 -10.14 0.16
N ASP A 73 -6.25 -9.38 0.95
CA ASP A 73 -7.16 -9.89 1.96
C ASP A 73 -6.48 -10.59 3.16
N TYR A 74 -5.25 -10.19 3.49
CA TYR A 74 -4.54 -10.66 4.69
C TYR A 74 -4.57 -9.65 5.85
N GLY A 75 -4.80 -8.37 5.56
CA GLY A 75 -4.72 -7.26 6.52
C GLY A 75 -3.31 -6.74 6.78
N TYR A 76 -2.27 -7.42 6.29
CA TYR A 76 -0.88 -7.03 6.49
C TYR A 76 0.01 -7.48 5.32
N VAL A 77 1.18 -6.86 5.20
CA VAL A 77 2.28 -7.28 4.33
C VAL A 77 3.62 -7.19 5.10
N PRO A 78 4.64 -7.99 4.75
CA PRO A 78 4.60 -9.07 3.76
C PRO A 78 3.68 -10.22 4.19
N ASN A 79 3.10 -10.92 3.23
CA ASN A 79 2.23 -12.07 3.45
C ASN A 79 2.47 -13.17 2.40
N LYS A 80 1.71 -14.27 2.43
CA LYS A 80 1.90 -15.41 1.52
C LYS A 80 1.69 -15.06 0.04
N ARG A 81 0.87 -14.05 -0.28
CA ARG A 81 0.60 -13.60 -1.65
C ARG A 81 1.57 -12.50 -2.11
N MET A 82 2.07 -11.70 -1.17
CA MET A 82 2.85 -10.48 -1.42
C MET A 82 4.16 -10.52 -0.61
N SER A 83 5.10 -11.37 -1.02
CA SER A 83 6.45 -11.44 -0.44
C SER A 83 7.27 -10.20 -0.79
N ASN A 84 8.27 -9.89 0.05
CA ASN A 84 9.16 -8.73 -0.10
C ASN A 84 8.42 -7.41 -0.38
N THR A 85 7.31 -7.23 0.33
CA THR A 85 6.43 -6.06 0.21
C THR A 85 6.30 -5.39 1.57
N PHE A 86 6.28 -4.07 1.60
CA PHE A 86 6.05 -3.27 2.80
C PHE A 86 4.96 -2.22 2.55
N MET A 87 4.29 -1.81 3.62
CA MET A 87 3.14 -0.90 3.56
C MET A 87 3.32 0.23 4.56
N ALA A 88 3.16 1.47 4.09
CA ALA A 88 2.93 2.59 4.99
C ALA A 88 1.44 2.64 5.34
N VAL A 89 1.12 2.37 6.61
CA VAL A 89 -0.22 2.62 7.16
C VAL A 89 -0.44 4.12 7.25
N THR A 90 -1.55 4.64 6.72
CA THR A 90 -1.85 6.09 6.74
C THR A 90 -3.29 6.43 7.11
N ILE A 91 -4.03 5.47 7.68
CA ILE A 91 -5.42 5.64 8.12
C ILE A 91 -5.65 6.92 8.96
N ASP A 92 -4.67 7.29 9.77
CA ASP A 92 -4.63 8.42 10.71
C ASP A 92 -4.22 9.75 10.08
N LEU A 93 -3.82 9.76 8.80
CA LEU A 93 -3.30 10.95 8.11
C LEU A 93 -4.32 11.63 7.20
N GLY A 94 -5.63 11.42 7.42
CA GLY A 94 -6.68 12.14 6.67
C GLY A 94 -6.59 13.65 6.91
N ASP A 95 -6.96 14.46 5.91
CA ASP A 95 -6.76 15.92 5.91
C ASP A 95 -8.06 16.68 5.61
N ASN A 96 -9.00 16.64 6.55
CA ASN A 96 -10.32 17.26 6.37
C ASN A 96 -10.26 18.78 6.17
N GLU A 97 -9.28 19.43 6.78
CA GLU A 97 -9.08 20.89 6.70
C GLU A 97 -8.32 21.29 5.42
N SER A 98 -8.17 20.37 4.47
CA SER A 98 -7.58 20.65 3.17
C SER A 98 -8.52 21.51 2.32
N PRO A 99 -8.07 22.68 1.83
CA PRO A 99 -8.88 23.49 0.91
C PRO A 99 -9.05 22.83 -0.47
N TYR A 100 -8.38 21.69 -0.73
CA TYR A 100 -8.41 20.95 -1.99
C TYR A 100 -9.14 19.61 -1.88
N GLY A 101 -9.83 19.38 -0.75
CA GLY A 101 -10.51 18.12 -0.45
C GLY A 101 -9.65 17.18 0.42
N SER A 102 -10.35 16.34 1.20
CA SER A 102 -9.82 15.43 2.21
C SER A 102 -9.05 14.23 1.64
N ILE A 103 -9.35 13.86 0.39
CA ILE A 103 -8.79 12.67 -0.27
C ILE A 103 -7.28 12.77 -0.55
N HIS A 104 -6.72 13.98 -0.57
CA HIS A 104 -5.31 14.23 -0.88
C HIS A 104 -4.58 14.83 0.33
N PRO A 105 -4.16 14.02 1.31
CA PRO A 105 -3.58 14.54 2.53
C PRO A 105 -2.26 15.27 2.26
N ARG A 106 -2.12 16.48 2.82
CA ARG A 106 -0.94 17.34 2.61
C ARG A 106 0.30 16.84 3.35
N ASP A 107 0.16 16.08 4.44
CA ASP A 107 1.29 15.50 5.17
C ASP A 107 1.91 14.30 4.42
N LYS A 108 2.57 14.59 3.30
CA LYS A 108 3.33 13.60 2.53
C LYS A 108 4.65 13.21 3.20
N ARG A 109 5.14 14.02 4.16
CA ARG A 109 6.39 13.72 4.89
C ARG A 109 6.21 12.52 5.80
N THR A 110 5.12 12.44 6.55
CA THR A 110 4.85 11.27 7.40
C THR A 110 4.61 10.01 6.57
N VAL A 111 3.91 10.12 5.42
CA VAL A 111 3.75 9.00 4.47
C VAL A 111 5.11 8.49 3.99
N ALA A 112 5.99 9.38 3.53
CA ALA A 112 7.32 9.03 3.04
C ALA A 112 8.21 8.44 4.14
N TYR A 113 8.13 8.97 5.36
CA TYR A 113 8.86 8.45 6.51
C TYR A 113 8.45 7.00 6.83
N ARG A 114 7.14 6.69 6.84
CA ARG A 114 6.65 5.32 7.08
C ARG A 114 7.06 4.35 5.97
N LEU A 115 7.06 4.79 4.71
CA LEU A 115 7.60 4.00 3.59
C LEU A 115 9.11 3.75 3.76
N HIS A 116 9.86 4.75 4.18
CA HIS A 116 11.30 4.63 4.43
C HIS A 116 11.60 3.59 5.52
N LEU A 117 10.89 3.61 6.65
CA LEU A 117 11.04 2.59 7.69
C LEU A 117 10.77 1.18 7.15
N GLY A 118 9.72 1.02 6.33
CA GLY A 118 9.42 -0.25 5.66
C GLY A 118 10.53 -0.69 4.71
N ALA A 119 11.14 0.24 3.98
CA ALA A 119 12.27 -0.05 3.11
C ALA A 119 13.50 -0.51 3.93
N LEU A 120 13.87 0.19 5.01
CA LEU A 120 15.00 -0.23 5.86
C LEU A 120 14.80 -1.66 6.38
N ALA A 121 13.61 -1.97 6.89
CA ALA A 121 13.32 -3.28 7.44
C ALA A 121 13.25 -4.40 6.38
N VAL A 122 12.53 -4.17 5.26
CA VAL A 122 12.20 -5.21 4.28
C VAL A 122 13.19 -5.26 3.13
N ALA A 123 13.61 -4.11 2.59
CA ALA A 123 14.54 -4.03 1.46
C ALA A 123 15.99 -4.17 1.91
N TYR A 124 16.37 -3.57 3.04
CA TYR A 124 17.75 -3.53 3.53
C TYR A 124 18.03 -4.49 4.70
N GLY A 125 17.00 -5.12 5.25
CA GLY A 125 17.14 -6.16 6.27
C GLY A 125 17.48 -5.65 7.67
N GLU A 126 17.21 -4.37 7.96
CA GLU A 126 17.43 -3.80 9.30
C GLU A 126 16.39 -4.32 10.31
N LYS A 127 16.83 -5.24 11.18
CA LYS A 127 15.93 -6.00 12.06
C LYS A 127 15.40 -5.23 13.27
N SER A 128 16.04 -4.13 13.66
CA SER A 128 15.64 -3.32 14.82
C SER A 128 14.62 -2.22 14.49
N ILE A 129 14.29 -2.04 13.21
CA ILE A 129 13.36 -1.00 12.77
C ILE A 129 11.92 -1.43 13.00
N ILE A 130 11.19 -0.63 13.78
CA ILE A 130 9.74 -0.76 13.92
C ILE A 130 9.09 0.01 12.77
N PHE A 131 8.43 -0.71 11.87
CA PHE A 131 7.79 -0.13 10.69
C PHE A 131 6.32 -0.53 10.52
N GLN A 132 5.88 -1.56 11.24
CA GLN A 132 4.54 -2.12 11.09
C GLN A 132 3.52 -1.31 11.92
N GLY A 133 2.42 -0.95 11.27
CA GLY A 133 1.26 -0.35 11.95
C GLY A 133 0.25 -1.39 12.44
N PRO A 134 -0.91 -0.95 12.96
CA PRO A 134 -1.98 -1.85 13.38
C PRO A 134 -2.52 -2.71 12.24
N TYR A 135 -2.95 -3.93 12.57
CA TYR A 135 -3.55 -4.87 11.61
C TYR A 135 -5.04 -5.08 11.87
N PRO A 136 -5.89 -4.96 10.83
CA PRO A 136 -7.29 -5.37 10.93
C PRO A 136 -7.39 -6.89 11.08
N ARG A 137 -8.36 -7.36 11.88
CA ARG A 137 -8.66 -8.80 12.03
C ARG A 137 -9.71 -9.29 11.02
N LYS A 138 -10.58 -8.38 10.55
CA LYS A 138 -11.65 -8.60 9.58
C LYS A 138 -12.09 -7.23 9.03
N VAL A 139 -12.73 -7.23 7.86
CA VAL A 139 -13.56 -6.13 7.35
C VAL A 139 -15.02 -6.48 7.56
#